data_AF-A0A2E3N5Y2-F1
#
_entry.id   AF-A0A2E3N5Y2-F1
#
_cell.length_a   1.000
_cell.length_b   1.000
_cell.length_c   1.000
_cell.angle_alpha   90.00
_cell.angle_beta   90.00
_cell.angle_gamma   90.00
#
_symmetry.space_group_name_H-M   'P 1'
#
loop_
_entity.id
_entity.type
_entity.pdbx_description
1 polymer ?
#
loop_
_entity_poly.entity_id
_entity_poly.type
_entity_poly.pdbx_seq_one_letter_code
_entity_poly.pdbx_strand_id
1 'polypeptide(L)'
;MRPRALGISLLITLMIAGFLFFVIRQIGIYQTELSIRDAHRMPIIPLLFFQGFILFVLGSGQTAAGMTAESDEGVIDYQRLTPMTPLAKVVGYLFGLPIREYVTFLATMPFTLWAFWRGEVPLHIGLQLYGVFMIAGVLYHLTGLVAGTVLKNRRWAFLSSMGLVFALYTVVPQASKLGLVYFKYVTIEPVVRECLPHLVESKMGAVAQNLAPAAQFFNLNFPQSVFTAGTLLFLIGVMVVMLWRRWHRAESHLMGKAGATGLFAWIQLMLLGNALPLIWPSGRVFPSRGARLFQLPGDDWSPSAEETLVMSGIYGLVTLMILWLMTVLITPDRTGQIRGWRRTRKLGRPRLSFQSDPATSFPWVFAMAAIGSGGWFWFTKKLVESVWFGTTDMPIAILPVFFLVTAVGGFGFHALLEGKGKRAAGLAVILIGIAPLLVGVTVGATGEALAPLALWISGCSPVAGPIYAVLTFLPLSNLPPDFERTVPRAFWFWQGVGLLWACNLAINLRRGRKTIAESTL
;
A
#
# COMPACT_ATOMS: atom_id res chain seq x y z
N MET A 1 20.00 18.55 19.85
CA MET A 1 19.61 19.60 18.88
C MET A 1 20.54 20.80 18.99
N ARG A 2 20.95 21.43 17.88
CA ARG A 2 21.71 22.69 17.92
C ARG A 2 20.72 23.87 17.89
N PRO A 3 20.71 24.78 18.89
CA PRO A 3 19.72 25.87 18.98
C PRO A 3 19.62 26.75 17.73
N ARG A 4 20.76 27.06 17.08
CA ARG A 4 20.80 27.86 15.84
C ARG A 4 20.01 27.23 14.69
N ALA A 5 20.15 25.92 14.49
CA ALA A 5 19.47 25.22 13.41
C ALA A 5 17.94 25.16 13.64
N LEU A 6 17.52 25.03 14.91
CA LEU A 6 16.11 25.10 15.27
C LEU A 6 15.54 26.51 15.05
N GLY A 7 16.27 27.56 15.46
CA GLY A 7 15.85 28.95 15.28
C GLY A 7 15.62 29.31 13.81
N ILE A 8 16.53 28.92 12.91
CA ILE A 8 16.38 29.13 11.46
C ILE A 8 15.15 28.37 10.94
N SER A 9 14.98 27.10 11.34
CA SER A 9 13.84 26.29 10.92
C SER A 9 12.51 26.89 11.36
N LEU A 10 12.44 27.40 12.60
CA LEU A 10 11.25 28.06 13.14
C LEU A 10 10.94 29.36 12.39
N LEU A 11 11.95 30.19 12.14
CA LEU A 11 11.78 31.45 11.41
C LEU A 11 11.19 31.21 10.02
N ILE A 12 11.76 30.28 9.26
CA ILE A 12 11.28 29.93 7.91
C ILE A 12 9.85 29.38 8.00
N THR A 13 9.58 28.49 8.95
CA THR A 13 8.25 27.85 9.10
C THR A 13 7.17 28.87 9.45
N LEU A 14 7.45 29.77 10.41
CA LEU A 14 6.53 30.82 10.82
C LEU A 14 6.30 31.85 9.71
N MET A 15 7.35 32.19 8.95
CA MET A 15 7.23 33.09 7.80
C MET A 15 6.29 32.50 6.74
N ILE A 16 6.47 31.23 6.37
CA ILE A 16 5.61 30.56 5.38
C ILE A 16 4.19 30.41 5.91
N ALA A 17 4.01 29.92 7.14
CA ALA A 17 2.68 29.75 7.74
C ALA A 17 1.93 31.09 7.90
N GLY A 18 2.63 32.13 8.36
CA GLY A 18 2.09 33.48 8.45
C GLY A 18 1.71 34.03 7.08
N PHE A 19 2.59 33.89 6.08
CA PHE A 19 2.29 34.30 4.70
C PHE A 19 1.04 33.60 4.16
N LEU A 20 0.96 32.27 4.25
CA LEU A 20 -0.20 31.49 3.83
C LEU A 20 -1.47 31.97 4.55
N PHE A 21 -1.40 32.14 5.88
CA PHE A 21 -2.54 32.58 6.67
C PHE A 21 -3.04 33.97 6.26
N PHE A 22 -2.16 34.97 6.22
CA PHE A 22 -2.55 36.36 5.96
C PHE A 22 -2.96 36.57 4.51
N VAL A 23 -2.23 36.04 3.53
CA VAL A 23 -2.53 36.26 2.11
C VAL A 23 -3.84 35.59 1.72
N ILE A 24 -4.04 34.32 2.07
CA ILE A 24 -5.26 33.59 1.69
C ILE A 24 -6.49 34.21 2.35
N ARG A 25 -6.38 34.61 3.63
CA ARG A 25 -7.44 35.34 4.31
C ARG A 25 -7.74 36.68 3.64
N GLN A 26 -6.72 37.44 3.25
CA GLN A 26 -6.88 38.74 2.62
C GLN A 26 -7.55 38.62 1.24
N ILE A 27 -7.17 37.62 0.45
CA ILE A 27 -7.85 37.26 -0.80
C ILE A 27 -9.33 36.98 -0.52
N GLY A 28 -9.61 36.16 0.50
CA GLY A 28 -10.95 35.86 0.99
C GLY A 28 -11.83 37.10 1.20
N ILE A 29 -11.28 38.10 1.91
CA ILE A 29 -12.00 39.32 2.30
C ILE A 29 -12.14 40.30 1.14
N TYR A 30 -11.07 40.58 0.40
CA TYR A 30 -11.01 41.73 -0.52
C TYR A 30 -11.18 41.37 -1.99
N GLN A 31 -10.87 40.13 -2.41
CA GLN A 31 -10.98 39.73 -3.81
C GLN A 31 -12.24 38.90 -4.06
N THR A 32 -12.56 38.00 -3.13
CA THR A 32 -13.75 37.13 -3.23
C THR A 32 -14.94 37.64 -2.43
N GLU A 33 -14.76 38.75 -1.70
CA GLU A 33 -15.81 39.41 -0.90
C GLU A 33 -16.58 38.46 0.02
N LEU A 34 -15.88 37.45 0.57
CA LEU A 34 -16.48 36.47 1.45
C LEU A 34 -16.82 37.10 2.80
N SER A 35 -17.79 36.49 3.49
CA SER A 35 -18.05 36.82 4.89
C SER A 35 -16.74 36.68 5.69
N ILE A 36 -16.56 37.53 6.72
CA ILE A 36 -15.36 37.49 7.58
C ILE A 36 -15.12 36.06 8.10
N ARG A 37 -16.21 35.38 8.50
CA ARG A 37 -16.20 33.99 8.95
C ARG A 37 -15.64 33.04 7.88
N ASP A 38 -16.17 33.08 6.66
CA ASP A 38 -15.72 32.19 5.57
C ASP A 38 -14.29 32.50 5.11
N ALA A 39 -13.90 33.78 5.09
CA ALA A 39 -12.53 34.18 4.81
C ALA A 39 -11.53 33.66 5.85
N HIS A 40 -11.94 33.50 7.12
CA HIS A 40 -11.13 32.87 8.16
C HIS A 40 -10.99 31.35 7.99
N ARG A 41 -11.88 30.69 7.22
CA ARG A 41 -11.80 29.25 6.94
C ARG A 41 -10.83 28.91 5.80
N MET A 42 -10.72 29.77 4.80
CA MET A 42 -9.89 29.51 3.61
C MET A 42 -8.44 29.09 3.91
N PRO A 43 -7.72 29.67 4.90
CA PRO A 43 -6.34 29.28 5.20
C PRO A 43 -6.18 27.87 5.79
N ILE A 44 -7.25 27.24 6.29
CA ILE A 44 -7.18 25.96 7.01
C ILE A 44 -6.56 24.86 6.14
N ILE A 45 -7.04 24.67 4.90
CA ILE A 45 -6.56 23.59 4.04
C ILE A 45 -5.10 23.80 3.60
N PRO A 46 -4.69 25.00 3.14
CA PRO A 46 -3.28 25.27 2.83
C PRO A 46 -2.35 25.12 4.04
N LEU A 47 -2.78 25.53 5.23
CA LEU A 47 -2.02 25.31 6.46
C LEU A 47 -1.92 23.83 6.82
N LEU A 48 -3.00 23.07 6.69
CA LEU A 48 -3.01 21.62 6.89
C LEU A 48 -2.06 20.91 5.91
N PHE A 49 -2.03 21.33 4.65
CA PHE A 49 -1.10 20.80 3.65
C PHE A 49 0.35 21.09 4.04
N PHE A 50 0.66 22.32 4.45
CA PHE A 50 2.00 22.70 4.89
C PHE A 50 2.43 21.94 6.15
N GLN A 51 1.54 21.78 7.11
CA GLN A 51 1.76 20.94 8.29
C GLN A 51 1.96 19.47 7.93
N GLY A 52 1.19 18.95 6.98
CA GLY A 52 1.34 17.60 6.44
C GLY A 52 2.70 17.41 5.79
N PHE A 53 3.19 18.40 5.05
CA PHE A 53 4.54 18.38 4.50
C PHE A 53 5.61 18.33 5.60
N ILE A 54 5.45 19.11 6.68
CA ILE A 54 6.39 19.09 7.81
C ILE A 54 6.41 17.71 8.50
N LEU A 55 5.26 17.21 8.96
CA LEU A 55 5.23 15.96 9.72
C LEU A 55 5.35 14.73 8.82
N PHE A 56 4.54 14.62 7.77
CA PHE A 56 4.50 13.38 6.98
C PHE A 56 5.70 13.23 6.07
N VAL A 57 6.14 14.31 5.42
CA VAL A 57 7.24 14.22 4.45
C VAL A 57 8.60 14.39 5.14
N LEU A 58 8.84 15.54 5.79
CA LEU A 58 10.12 15.81 6.42
C LEU A 58 10.34 14.92 7.65
N GLY A 59 9.33 14.73 8.50
CA GLY A 59 9.43 13.92 9.71
C GLY A 59 9.77 12.46 9.42
N SER A 60 9.11 11.84 8.44
CA SER A 60 9.44 10.47 8.00
C SER A 60 10.84 10.36 7.42
N GLY A 61 11.25 11.34 6.59
CA GLY A 61 12.60 11.39 6.04
C GLY A 61 13.66 11.49 7.14
N GLN A 62 13.49 12.40 8.12
CA GLN A 62 14.42 12.54 9.25
C GLN A 62 14.48 11.27 10.10
N THR A 63 13.33 10.64 10.34
CA THR A 63 13.27 9.40 11.10
C THR A 63 14.05 8.27 10.41
N ALA A 64 13.91 8.11 9.09
CA ALA A 64 14.68 7.14 8.33
C ALA A 64 16.18 7.46 8.30
N ALA A 65 16.53 8.72 8.01
CA ALA A 65 17.92 9.16 7.90
C ALA A 65 18.66 9.11 9.24
N GLY A 66 17.98 9.50 10.32
CA GLY A 66 18.51 9.43 11.69
C GLY A 66 18.80 8.00 12.10
N MET A 67 17.86 7.09 11.84
CA MET A 67 18.05 5.66 12.13
C MET A 67 19.23 5.06 11.34
N THR A 68 19.40 5.43 10.07
CA THR A 68 20.58 4.99 9.31
C THR A 68 21.89 5.59 9.84
N ALA A 69 21.89 6.86 10.25
CA ALA A 69 23.09 7.50 10.80
C ALA A 69 23.55 6.80 12.09
N GLU A 70 22.61 6.50 12.98
CA GLU A 70 22.87 5.75 14.21
C GLU A 70 23.37 4.33 13.93
N SER A 71 22.90 3.71 12.83
CA SER A 71 23.41 2.42 12.37
C SER A 71 24.84 2.52 11.84
N ASP A 72 25.13 3.55 11.05
CA ASP A 72 26.45 3.77 10.43
C ASP A 72 27.51 4.12 11.48
N GLU A 73 27.10 4.84 12.53
CA GLU A 73 27.95 5.19 13.67
C GLU A 73 28.11 4.04 14.69
N GLY A 74 27.42 2.90 14.48
CA GLY A 74 27.47 1.74 15.38
C GLY A 74 26.72 1.92 16.71
N VAL A 75 26.01 3.03 16.88
CA VAL A 75 25.30 3.39 18.12
C VAL A 75 24.17 2.40 18.41
N ILE A 76 23.51 1.86 17.38
CA ILE A 76 22.44 0.86 17.56
C ILE A 76 22.92 -0.36 18.34
N ASP A 77 24.13 -0.85 18.08
CA ASP A 77 24.66 -2.03 18.76
C ASP A 77 25.02 -1.74 20.21
N TYR A 78 25.57 -0.55 20.49
CA TYR A 78 25.76 -0.09 21.86
C TYR A 78 24.42 0.04 22.59
N GLN A 79 23.43 0.67 21.97
CA GLN A 79 22.11 0.84 22.55
C GLN A 79 21.42 -0.49 22.85
N ARG A 80 21.66 -1.55 22.08
CA ARG A 80 21.13 -2.89 22.40
C ARG A 80 21.60 -3.44 23.74
N LEU A 81 22.80 -3.07 24.19
CA LEU A 81 23.37 -3.49 25.48
C LEU A 81 22.80 -2.71 26.68
N THR A 82 22.20 -1.54 26.44
CA THR A 82 21.60 -0.74 27.51
C THR A 82 20.39 -1.46 28.11
N PRO A 83 20.15 -1.32 29.44
CA PRO A 83 19.09 -2.04 30.17
C PRO A 83 17.65 -1.58 29.84
N MET A 84 17.46 -0.80 28.76
CA MET A 84 16.14 -0.37 28.30
C MET A 84 15.46 -1.44 27.44
N THR A 85 14.13 -1.55 27.57
CA THR A 85 13.35 -2.45 26.73
C THR A 85 13.39 -2.02 25.26
N PRO A 86 13.26 -2.95 24.30
CA PRO A 86 13.19 -2.60 22.87
C PRO A 86 12.10 -1.57 22.54
N LEU A 87 10.94 -1.64 23.21
CA LEU A 87 9.85 -0.68 22.99
C LEU A 87 10.21 0.73 23.47
N ALA A 88 10.88 0.86 24.63
CA ALA A 88 11.33 2.16 25.11
C ALA A 88 12.29 2.83 24.11
N LYS A 89 13.19 2.05 23.50
CA LYS A 89 14.09 2.51 22.44
C LYS A 89 13.32 2.97 21.20
N VAL A 90 12.36 2.17 20.74
CA VAL A 90 11.51 2.52 19.58
C VAL A 90 10.74 3.82 19.82
N VAL A 91 10.12 3.99 21.00
CA VAL A 91 9.40 5.23 21.34
C VAL A 91 10.36 6.43 21.40
N GLY A 92 11.54 6.24 22.00
CA GLY A 92 12.59 7.27 22.04
C GLY A 92 13.00 7.74 20.64
N TYR A 93 13.26 6.82 19.71
CA TYR A 93 13.60 7.16 18.33
C TYR A 93 12.43 7.75 17.54
N LEU A 94 11.21 7.24 17.75
CA LEU A 94 10.00 7.69 17.07
C LEU A 94 9.71 9.18 17.28
N PHE A 95 9.90 9.68 18.50
CA PHE A 95 9.67 11.09 18.83
C PHE A 95 10.94 11.92 18.84
N GLY A 96 12.09 11.30 19.14
CA GLY A 96 13.38 11.98 19.25
C GLY A 96 14.01 12.34 17.91
N LEU A 97 13.94 11.47 16.90
CA LEU A 97 14.55 11.75 15.59
C LEU A 97 13.88 12.92 14.85
N PRO A 98 12.53 12.96 14.71
CA PRO A 98 11.83 14.07 14.06
C PRO A 98 11.40 15.17 15.05
N ILE A 99 12.09 15.35 16.19
CA ILE A 99 11.68 16.32 17.22
C ILE A 99 11.62 17.77 16.69
N ARG A 100 12.44 18.09 15.69
CA ARG A 100 12.40 19.41 15.02
C ARG A 100 11.10 19.61 14.27
N GLU A 101 10.66 18.58 13.56
CA GLU A 101 9.45 18.60 12.76
C GLU A 101 8.21 18.70 13.67
N TYR A 102 8.22 18.06 14.84
CA TYR A 102 7.16 18.27 15.85
C TYR A 102 7.14 19.71 16.38
N VAL A 103 8.29 20.28 16.75
CA VAL A 103 8.35 21.66 17.29
C VAL A 103 7.93 22.68 16.24
N THR A 104 8.37 22.52 14.99
CA THR A 104 8.01 23.41 13.88
C THR A 104 6.54 23.27 13.49
N PHE A 105 5.98 22.05 13.49
CA PHE A 105 4.54 21.84 13.36
C PHE A 105 3.75 22.58 14.44
N LEU A 106 4.12 22.42 15.72
CA LEU A 106 3.45 23.09 16.84
C LEU A 106 3.51 24.62 16.70
N ALA A 107 4.60 25.17 16.19
CA ALA A 107 4.74 26.61 15.94
C ALA A 107 3.74 27.13 14.89
N THR A 108 3.22 26.28 14.00
CA THR A 108 2.17 26.67 13.03
C THR A 108 0.74 26.60 13.59
N MET A 109 0.54 25.88 14.69
CA MET A 109 -0.80 25.66 15.27
C MET A 109 -1.53 26.94 15.65
N PRO A 110 -0.89 28.01 16.19
CA PRO A 110 -1.58 29.26 16.50
C PRO A 110 -2.39 29.84 15.32
N PHE A 111 -1.88 29.76 14.10
CA PHE A 111 -2.58 30.23 12.90
C PHE A 111 -3.83 29.37 12.60
N THR A 112 -3.72 28.06 12.75
CA THR A 112 -4.85 27.13 12.52
C THR A 112 -5.91 27.26 13.61
N LEU A 113 -5.49 27.33 14.88
CA LEU A 113 -6.39 27.51 16.01
C LEU A 113 -7.15 28.84 15.91
N TRP A 114 -6.48 29.91 15.48
CA TRP A 114 -7.14 31.18 15.21
C TRP A 114 -8.14 31.08 14.05
N ALA A 115 -7.79 30.39 12.96
CA ALA A 115 -8.68 30.13 11.83
C ALA A 115 -9.92 29.33 12.25
N PHE A 116 -9.76 28.29 13.07
CA PHE A 116 -10.87 27.51 13.62
C PHE A 116 -11.79 28.34 14.50
N TRP A 117 -11.20 29.14 15.39
CA TRP A 117 -11.98 29.96 16.30
C TRP A 117 -12.77 31.05 15.57
N ARG A 118 -12.13 31.83 14.70
CA ARG A 118 -12.78 32.92 13.96
C ARG A 118 -13.63 32.45 12.78
N GLY A 119 -13.31 31.29 12.22
CA GLY A 119 -14.12 30.63 11.20
C GLY A 119 -15.33 29.88 11.79
N GLU A 120 -15.49 29.86 13.11
CA GLU A 120 -16.54 29.11 13.81
C GLU A 120 -16.60 27.65 13.32
N VAL A 121 -15.43 27.00 13.26
CA VAL A 121 -15.32 25.56 12.96
C VAL A 121 -15.63 24.81 14.26
N PRO A 122 -16.58 23.85 14.26
CA PRO A 122 -16.89 23.09 15.46
C PRO A 122 -15.65 22.38 16.02
N LEU A 123 -15.42 22.49 17.34
CA LEU A 123 -14.21 21.94 17.97
C LEU A 123 -14.02 20.44 17.71
N HIS A 124 -15.12 19.67 17.70
CA HIS A 124 -15.07 18.23 17.44
C HIS A 124 -14.52 17.91 16.04
N ILE A 125 -14.80 18.75 15.03
CA ILE A 125 -14.25 18.59 13.66
C ILE A 125 -12.74 18.82 13.68
N GLY A 126 -12.27 19.86 14.37
CA GLY A 126 -10.85 20.13 14.53
C GLY A 126 -10.11 18.99 15.25
N LEU A 127 -10.69 18.48 16.35
CA LEU A 127 -10.12 17.35 17.10
C LEU A 127 -10.12 16.06 16.28
N GLN A 128 -11.18 15.78 15.54
CA GLN A 128 -11.28 14.62 14.65
C GLN A 128 -10.20 14.65 13.56
N LEU A 129 -10.07 15.79 12.87
CA LEU A 129 -9.07 15.97 11.82
C LEU A 129 -7.65 15.83 12.35
N TYR A 130 -7.28 16.60 13.38
CA TYR A 130 -5.92 16.58 13.93
C TYR A 130 -5.62 15.30 14.70
N GLY A 131 -6.61 14.64 15.29
CA GLY A 131 -6.45 13.34 15.92
C GLY A 131 -5.98 12.29 14.91
N VAL A 132 -6.69 12.16 13.78
CA VAL A 132 -6.28 11.22 12.72
C VAL A 132 -4.99 11.66 12.03
N PHE A 133 -4.79 12.97 11.87
CA PHE A 133 -3.54 13.53 11.35
C PHE A 133 -2.32 13.11 12.17
N MET A 134 -2.39 13.19 13.51
CA MET A 134 -1.30 12.78 14.38
C MET A 134 -1.07 11.26 14.35
N ILE A 135 -2.14 10.46 14.30
CA ILE A 135 -2.04 9.00 14.14
C ILE A 135 -1.34 8.65 12.81
N ALA A 136 -1.71 9.31 11.71
CA ALA A 136 -1.06 9.13 10.41
C ALA A 136 0.43 9.51 10.46
N GLY A 137 0.76 10.64 11.11
CA GLY A 137 2.15 11.06 11.33
C GLY A 137 2.98 10.01 12.07
N VAL A 138 2.43 9.43 13.14
CA VAL A 138 3.08 8.33 13.88
C VAL A 138 3.30 7.11 12.98
N LEU A 139 2.30 6.70 12.18
CA LEU A 139 2.46 5.59 11.24
C LEU A 139 3.59 5.85 10.23
N TYR A 140 3.65 7.05 9.67
CA TYR A 140 4.66 7.40 8.67
C TYR A 140 6.06 7.52 9.27
N HIS A 141 6.19 8.01 10.51
CA HIS A 141 7.47 8.02 11.23
C HIS A 141 7.94 6.59 11.55
N LEU A 142 7.04 5.71 12.02
CA LEU A 142 7.35 4.29 12.22
C LEU A 142 7.78 3.61 10.91
N THR A 143 7.14 3.95 9.80
CA THR A 143 7.54 3.47 8.47
C THR A 143 8.95 3.94 8.12
N GLY A 144 9.29 5.19 8.44
CA GLY A 144 10.64 5.73 8.33
C GLY A 144 11.66 4.96 9.19
N LEU A 145 11.34 4.65 10.44
CA LEU A 145 12.20 3.81 11.31
C LEU A 145 12.44 2.44 10.69
N VAL A 146 11.38 1.78 10.22
CA VAL A 146 11.50 0.46 9.59
C VAL A 146 12.40 0.55 8.35
N ALA A 147 12.17 1.55 7.48
CA ALA A 147 13.02 1.79 6.31
C ALA A 147 14.49 2.01 6.70
N GLY A 148 14.75 2.78 7.76
CA GLY A 148 16.10 3.03 8.28
C GLY A 148 16.79 1.78 8.85
N THR A 149 16.06 0.76 9.31
CA THR A 149 16.64 -0.53 9.73
C THR A 149 17.00 -1.48 8.59
N VAL A 150 16.50 -1.20 7.38
CA VAL A 150 16.62 -2.06 6.19
C VAL A 150 17.62 -1.47 5.20
N LEU A 151 17.57 -0.16 5.01
CA LEU A 151 18.39 0.56 4.04
C LEU A 151 19.73 0.92 4.67
N LYS A 152 20.82 0.59 3.97
CA LYS A 152 22.19 0.85 4.45
C LYS A 152 22.68 2.26 4.13
N ASN A 153 22.07 2.94 3.16
CA ASN A 153 22.52 4.25 2.73
C ASN A 153 21.53 5.31 3.21
N ARG A 154 22.03 6.24 4.02
CA ARG A 154 21.27 7.36 4.57
C ARG A 154 20.49 8.17 3.53
N ARG A 155 21.09 8.47 2.38
CA ARG A 155 20.42 9.27 1.33
C ARG A 155 19.25 8.50 0.74
N TRP A 156 19.44 7.21 0.47
CA TRP A 156 18.38 6.36 -0.06
C TRP A 156 17.29 6.08 0.98
N ALA A 157 17.62 5.97 2.27
CA ALA A 157 16.64 5.85 3.34
C ALA A 157 15.75 7.08 3.46
N PHE A 158 16.37 8.27 3.44
CA PHE A 158 15.67 9.54 3.41
C PHE A 158 14.71 9.64 2.20
N LEU A 159 15.25 9.47 0.99
CA LEU A 159 14.49 9.62 -0.26
C LEU A 159 13.40 8.54 -0.40
N SER A 160 13.66 7.30 0.00
CA SER A 160 12.67 6.22 -0.10
C SER A 160 11.50 6.44 0.85
N SER A 161 11.75 6.93 2.08
CA SER A 161 10.67 7.23 3.02
C SER A 161 9.81 8.39 2.55
N MET A 162 10.43 9.45 2.01
CA MET A 162 9.70 10.58 1.44
C MET A 162 8.92 10.17 0.18
N GLY A 163 9.57 9.42 -0.72
CA GLY A 163 8.95 8.91 -1.94
C GLY A 163 7.76 8.00 -1.66
N LEU A 164 7.80 7.20 -0.59
CA LEU A 164 6.65 6.40 -0.17
C LEU A 164 5.47 7.26 0.26
N VAL A 165 5.68 8.27 1.11
CA VAL A 165 4.61 9.19 1.52
C VAL A 165 4.06 9.93 0.30
N PHE A 166 4.92 10.40 -0.59
CA PHE A 166 4.49 11.04 -1.84
C PHE A 166 3.65 10.09 -2.71
N ALA A 167 4.05 8.83 -2.86
CA ALA A 167 3.30 7.82 -3.58
C ALA A 167 1.93 7.53 -2.93
N LEU A 168 1.85 7.55 -1.60
CA LEU A 168 0.57 7.42 -0.88
C LEU A 168 -0.41 8.56 -1.18
N TYR A 169 0.07 9.78 -1.45
CA TYR A 169 -0.82 10.91 -1.77
C TYR A 169 -1.03 11.14 -3.27
N THR A 170 -0.30 10.43 -4.15
CA THR A 170 -0.39 10.60 -5.61
C THR A 170 -0.90 9.35 -6.34
N VAL A 171 -0.40 8.16 -5.99
CA VAL A 171 -0.72 6.89 -6.65
C VAL A 171 -1.97 6.25 -6.05
N VAL A 172 -2.07 6.21 -4.72
CA VAL A 172 -3.20 5.57 -4.01
C VAL A 172 -4.57 6.17 -4.36
N PRO A 173 -4.73 7.51 -4.49
CA PRO A 173 -6.00 8.07 -4.95
C PRO A 173 -6.43 7.52 -6.31
N GLN A 174 -5.48 7.25 -7.23
CA GLN A 174 -5.79 6.63 -8.53
C GLN A 174 -6.18 5.16 -8.38
N ALA A 175 -5.49 4.41 -7.52
CA ALA A 175 -5.83 3.01 -7.22
C ALA A 175 -7.25 2.89 -6.64
N SER A 176 -7.69 3.85 -5.82
CA SER A 176 -9.04 3.86 -5.25
C SER A 176 -10.14 3.97 -6.31
N LYS A 177 -9.87 4.67 -7.42
CA LYS A 177 -10.80 4.78 -8.57
C LYS A 177 -10.93 3.45 -9.32
N LEU A 178 -9.96 2.56 -9.20
CA LEU A 178 -9.91 1.24 -9.87
C LEU A 178 -10.44 0.12 -8.95
N GLY A 179 -11.30 0.45 -7.99
CA GLY A 179 -11.90 -0.51 -7.05
C GLY A 179 -11.05 -0.89 -5.85
N LEU A 180 -9.80 -0.40 -5.74
CA LEU A 180 -8.93 -0.64 -4.58
C LEU A 180 -9.18 0.39 -3.47
N VAL A 181 -10.46 0.57 -3.14
CA VAL A 181 -10.97 1.66 -2.30
C VAL A 181 -10.30 1.69 -0.93
N TYR A 182 -9.92 0.54 -0.38
CA TYR A 182 -9.32 0.44 0.93
C TYR A 182 -8.03 1.29 1.09
N PHE A 183 -7.20 1.43 0.06
CA PHE A 183 -5.92 2.13 0.22
C PHE A 183 -6.07 3.61 0.60
N LYS A 184 -7.21 4.25 0.28
CA LYS A 184 -7.47 5.64 0.70
C LYS A 184 -7.41 5.81 2.22
N TYR A 185 -7.77 4.78 2.99
CA TYR A 185 -7.78 4.81 4.46
C TYR A 185 -6.38 4.61 5.08
N VAL A 186 -5.34 4.46 4.26
CA VAL A 186 -3.92 4.55 4.69
C VAL A 186 -3.46 6.03 4.71
N THR A 187 -4.34 6.96 4.33
CA THR A 187 -4.09 8.41 4.33
C THR A 187 -5.17 9.15 5.12
N ILE A 188 -4.93 10.44 5.38
CA ILE A 188 -5.93 11.31 6.02
C ILE A 188 -7.02 11.79 5.07
N GLU A 189 -6.88 11.56 3.76
CA GLU A 189 -7.77 12.08 2.73
C GLU A 189 -9.26 11.83 3.02
N PRO A 190 -9.69 10.63 3.48
CA PRO A 190 -11.09 10.38 3.80
C PRO A 190 -11.60 11.32 4.91
N VAL A 191 -10.79 11.53 5.96
CA VAL A 191 -11.15 12.40 7.08
C VAL A 191 -11.18 13.86 6.66
N VAL A 192 -10.25 14.28 5.81
CA VAL A 192 -10.28 15.63 5.23
C VAL A 192 -11.57 15.83 4.44
N ARG A 193 -12.01 14.85 3.63
CA ARG A 193 -13.27 14.91 2.87
C ARG A 193 -14.51 14.92 3.77
N GLU A 194 -14.50 14.15 4.86
CA GLU A 194 -15.58 14.15 5.86
C GLU A 194 -15.69 15.50 6.58
N CYS A 195 -14.55 16.10 6.94
CA CYS A 195 -14.51 17.40 7.60
C CYS A 195 -14.72 18.57 6.64
N LEU A 196 -14.43 18.39 5.34
CA LEU A 196 -14.38 19.44 4.31
C LEU A 196 -15.55 20.43 4.35
N PRO A 197 -16.82 20.00 4.51
CA PRO A 197 -17.95 20.92 4.54
C PRO A 197 -17.88 22.01 5.61
N HIS A 198 -17.15 21.75 6.68
CA HIS A 198 -16.96 22.67 7.81
C HIS A 198 -15.67 23.48 7.70
N LEU A 199 -14.75 23.08 6.81
CA LEU A 199 -13.43 23.71 6.63
C LEU A 199 -13.40 24.71 5.48
N VAL A 200 -14.37 24.67 4.57
CA VAL A 200 -14.47 25.57 3.42
C VAL A 200 -15.57 26.62 3.61
N GLU A 201 -15.66 27.54 2.65
CA GLU A 201 -16.76 28.51 2.55
C GLU A 201 -18.12 27.80 2.62
N SER A 202 -19.05 28.38 3.38
CA SER A 202 -20.41 27.86 3.60
C SER A 202 -21.14 27.36 2.34
N LYS A 203 -21.09 28.09 1.22
CA LYS A 203 -21.70 27.67 -0.06
C LYS A 203 -21.05 26.41 -0.65
N MET A 204 -19.72 26.39 -0.69
CA MET A 204 -18.96 25.21 -1.12
C MET A 204 -19.15 24.03 -0.16
N GLY A 205 -19.29 24.31 1.14
CA GLY A 205 -19.50 23.32 2.19
C GLY A 205 -20.83 22.61 2.06
N ALA A 206 -21.91 23.34 1.75
CA ALA A 206 -23.23 22.77 1.49
C ALA A 206 -23.21 21.82 0.27
N VAL A 207 -22.47 22.17 -0.78
CA VAL A 207 -22.26 21.28 -1.94
C VAL A 207 -21.47 20.03 -1.54
N ALA A 208 -20.40 20.20 -0.75
CA ALA A 208 -19.55 19.09 -0.28
C ALA A 208 -20.27 18.12 0.66
N GLN A 209 -21.23 18.59 1.47
CA GLN A 209 -22.04 17.77 2.37
C GLN A 209 -22.83 16.68 1.63
N ASN A 210 -23.36 17.00 0.45
CA ASN A 210 -24.10 16.05 -0.39
C ASN A 210 -23.18 15.01 -1.07
N LEU A 211 -21.86 15.19 -0.99
CA LEU A 211 -20.85 14.41 -1.70
C LEU A 211 -19.96 13.56 -0.77
N ALA A 212 -20.14 13.61 0.56
CA ALA A 212 -19.31 12.91 1.53
C ALA A 212 -19.97 11.62 2.07
N PRO A 213 -19.93 10.48 1.36
CA PRO A 213 -20.56 9.26 1.84
C PRO A 213 -19.81 8.65 3.04
N ALA A 214 -20.53 7.98 3.93
CA ALA A 214 -19.92 7.20 5.02
C ALA A 214 -18.96 6.12 4.49
N ALA A 215 -18.00 5.69 5.32
CA ALA A 215 -17.17 4.53 5.00
C ALA A 215 -18.03 3.27 5.08
N GLN A 216 -18.06 2.48 4.00
CA GLN A 216 -18.82 1.24 3.92
C GLN A 216 -17.88 0.05 4.01
N PHE A 217 -18.07 -0.80 5.02
CA PHE A 217 -17.33 -2.05 5.20
C PHE A 217 -18.31 -3.21 5.37
N PHE A 218 -18.46 -4.07 4.36
CA PHE A 218 -19.49 -5.12 4.31
C PHE A 218 -20.90 -4.61 4.70
N ASN A 219 -21.31 -3.47 4.11
CA ASN A 219 -22.56 -2.75 4.38
C ASN A 219 -22.70 -2.17 5.80
N LEU A 220 -21.67 -2.28 6.64
CA LEU A 220 -21.59 -1.53 7.89
C LEU A 220 -21.12 -0.10 7.57
N ASN A 221 -21.91 0.88 7.99
CA ASN A 221 -21.58 2.29 7.83
C ASN A 221 -20.79 2.76 9.04
N PHE A 222 -19.55 3.19 8.81
CA PHE A 222 -18.69 3.82 9.81
C PHE A 222 -18.42 5.28 9.43
N PRO A 223 -18.25 6.18 10.41
CA PRO A 223 -17.60 7.47 10.16
C PRO A 223 -16.23 7.25 9.52
N GLN A 224 -15.85 8.06 8.52
CA GLN A 224 -14.59 7.84 7.80
C GLN A 224 -13.40 8.02 8.75
N SER A 225 -13.50 8.94 9.71
CA SER A 225 -12.54 9.14 10.80
C SER A 225 -12.28 7.91 11.65
N VAL A 226 -13.34 7.25 12.14
CA VAL A 226 -13.22 6.05 12.98
C VAL A 226 -12.59 4.91 12.20
N PHE A 227 -13.05 4.68 10.97
CA PHE A 227 -12.51 3.60 10.13
C PHE A 227 -11.04 3.86 9.74
N THR A 228 -10.69 5.10 9.40
CA THR A 228 -9.32 5.51 9.11
C THR A 228 -8.43 5.37 10.35
N ALA A 229 -8.86 5.89 11.50
CA ALA A 229 -8.12 5.77 12.75
C ALA A 229 -7.86 4.30 13.12
N GLY A 230 -8.87 3.44 13.05
CA GLY A 230 -8.72 2.01 13.32
C GLY A 230 -7.73 1.33 12.37
N THR A 231 -7.81 1.65 11.07
CA THR A 231 -6.87 1.17 10.04
C THR A 231 -5.43 1.59 10.35
N LEU A 232 -5.21 2.88 10.65
CA LEU A 232 -3.89 3.41 10.95
C LEU A 232 -3.33 2.85 12.26
N LEU A 233 -4.15 2.71 13.31
CA LEU A 233 -3.76 2.11 14.59
C LEU A 233 -3.37 0.64 14.44
N PHE A 234 -4.09 -0.13 13.62
CA PHE A 234 -3.72 -1.51 13.30
C PHE A 234 -2.36 -1.57 12.60
N LEU A 235 -2.13 -0.72 11.60
CA LEU A 235 -0.85 -0.64 10.88
C LEU A 235 0.29 -0.15 11.80
N ILE A 236 0.03 0.75 12.75
CA ILE A 236 0.98 1.15 13.80
C ILE A 236 1.38 -0.08 14.61
N GLY A 237 0.41 -0.89 15.05
CA GLY A 237 0.68 -2.14 15.77
C GLY A 237 1.59 -3.08 14.99
N VAL A 238 1.34 -3.25 13.68
CA VAL A 238 2.20 -4.03 12.78
C VAL A 238 3.63 -3.48 12.73
N MET A 239 3.80 -2.16 12.55
CA MET A 239 5.12 -1.52 12.48
C MET A 239 5.87 -1.63 13.81
N VAL A 240 5.17 -1.48 14.94
CA VAL A 240 5.74 -1.66 16.28
C VAL A 240 6.22 -3.09 16.48
N VAL A 241 5.45 -4.09 16.07
CA VAL A 241 5.88 -5.50 16.11
C VAL A 241 7.12 -5.71 15.24
N MET A 242 7.18 -5.14 14.04
CA MET A 242 8.35 -5.26 13.16
C MET A 242 9.60 -4.68 13.82
N LEU A 243 9.51 -3.47 14.37
CA LEU A 243 10.60 -2.81 15.05
C LEU A 243 11.01 -3.55 16.33
N TRP A 244 10.04 -4.01 17.13
CA TRP A 244 10.32 -4.77 18.35
C TRP A 244 11.12 -6.04 18.05
N ARG A 245 10.72 -6.81 17.03
CA ARG A 245 11.45 -8.01 16.60
C ARG A 245 12.87 -7.66 16.14
N ARG A 246 13.00 -6.62 15.31
CA ARG A 246 14.28 -6.16 14.76
C ARG A 246 15.24 -5.65 15.85
N TRP A 247 14.72 -4.99 16.88
CA TRP A 247 15.49 -4.54 18.04
C TRP A 247 15.87 -5.68 18.97
N HIS A 248 14.99 -6.65 19.18
CA HIS A 248 15.28 -7.83 19.99
C HIS A 248 16.30 -8.76 19.32
N ARG A 249 16.23 -8.93 18.00
CA ARG A 249 17.17 -9.73 17.19
C ARG A 249 17.40 -9.06 15.84
N ALA A 250 18.63 -8.58 15.63
CA ALA A 250 19.06 -7.93 14.40
C ALA A 250 18.77 -8.77 13.14
N GLU A 251 18.98 -10.08 13.26
CA GLU A 251 18.86 -11.05 12.18
C GLU A 251 17.46 -11.63 12.03
N SER A 252 16.50 -11.18 12.85
CA SER A 252 15.11 -11.61 12.66
C SER A 252 14.54 -11.01 11.38
N HIS A 253 13.62 -11.75 10.77
CA HIS A 253 12.76 -11.19 9.75
C HIS A 253 11.97 -10.03 10.33
N LEU A 254 11.64 -9.02 9.52
CA LEU A 254 10.84 -7.89 10.00
C LEU A 254 9.51 -8.38 10.56
N MET A 255 8.85 -9.30 9.86
CA MET A 255 7.61 -9.90 10.33
C MET A 255 7.69 -11.43 10.36
N GLY A 256 7.01 -12.03 11.33
CA GLY A 256 6.95 -13.48 11.45
C GLY A 256 6.08 -14.05 10.34
N LYS A 257 6.24 -15.32 10.00
CA LYS A 257 5.47 -15.96 8.92
C LYS A 257 3.95 -15.95 9.17
N ALA A 258 3.56 -16.24 10.40
CA ALA A 258 2.17 -16.14 10.84
C ALA A 258 1.67 -14.68 10.78
N GLY A 259 2.46 -13.72 11.26
CA GLY A 259 2.13 -12.30 11.19
C GLY A 259 1.97 -11.79 9.75
N ALA A 260 2.83 -12.23 8.83
CA ALA A 260 2.74 -11.86 7.41
C ALA A 260 1.54 -12.46 6.72
N THR A 261 1.22 -13.70 7.02
CA THR A 261 0.02 -14.35 6.47
C THR A 261 -1.25 -13.73 7.05
N GLY A 262 -1.25 -13.39 8.34
CA GLY A 262 -2.34 -12.67 9.00
C GLY A 262 -2.54 -11.26 8.44
N LEU A 263 -1.45 -10.50 8.24
CA LEU A 263 -1.51 -9.19 7.60
C LEU A 263 -2.00 -9.29 6.16
N PHE A 264 -1.52 -10.27 5.39
CA PHE A 264 -2.00 -10.53 4.04
C PHE A 264 -3.51 -10.81 4.02
N ALA A 265 -3.99 -11.71 4.89
CA ALA A 265 -5.40 -12.03 5.01
C ALA A 265 -6.25 -10.82 5.40
N TRP A 266 -5.75 -10.01 6.35
CA TRP A 266 -6.41 -8.79 6.76
C TRP A 266 -6.49 -7.76 5.63
N ILE A 267 -5.43 -7.58 4.84
CA ILE A 267 -5.45 -6.68 3.67
C ILE A 267 -6.48 -7.19 2.64
N GLN A 268 -6.54 -8.49 2.38
CA GLN A 268 -7.53 -9.06 1.46
C GLN A 268 -8.97 -8.85 1.96
N LEU A 269 -9.20 -9.05 3.26
CA LEU A 269 -10.49 -8.77 3.90
C LEU A 269 -10.86 -7.28 3.78
N MET A 270 -9.91 -6.38 3.99
CA MET A 270 -10.12 -4.94 3.90
C MET A 270 -10.40 -4.46 2.47
N LEU A 271 -9.67 -4.97 1.49
CA LEU A 271 -9.92 -4.71 0.07
C LEU A 271 -11.33 -5.16 -0.33
N LEU A 272 -11.70 -6.39 -0.01
CA LEU A 272 -13.01 -6.94 -0.34
C LEU A 272 -14.14 -6.20 0.39
N GLY A 273 -14.00 -6.01 1.71
CA GLY A 273 -15.05 -5.41 2.55
C GLY A 273 -15.38 -3.97 2.18
N ASN A 274 -14.41 -3.20 1.69
CA ASN A 274 -14.64 -1.83 1.21
C ASN A 274 -15.15 -1.77 -0.22
N ALA A 275 -14.77 -2.73 -1.07
CA ALA A 275 -15.17 -2.71 -2.48
C ALA A 275 -16.59 -3.24 -2.70
N LEU A 276 -16.97 -4.35 -2.04
CA LEU A 276 -18.27 -5.01 -2.28
C LEU A 276 -19.50 -4.10 -2.10
N PRO A 277 -19.64 -3.30 -1.02
CA PRO A 277 -20.81 -2.44 -0.79
C PRO A 277 -20.99 -1.38 -1.87
N LEU A 278 -19.91 -1.02 -2.55
CA LEU A 278 -19.92 0.04 -3.54
C LEU A 278 -20.32 -0.49 -4.94
N ILE A 279 -20.29 -1.81 -5.16
CA ILE A 279 -20.71 -2.44 -6.42
C ILE A 279 -22.24 -2.33 -6.59
N TRP A 280 -23.00 -2.71 -5.57
CA TRP A 280 -24.46 -2.68 -5.55
C TRP A 280 -24.99 -2.06 -4.25
N PRO A 281 -25.98 -1.14 -4.27
CA PRO A 281 -26.71 -0.59 -5.43
C PRO A 281 -26.04 0.61 -6.10
N SER A 282 -24.97 1.14 -5.51
CA SER A 282 -24.49 2.48 -5.86
C SER A 282 -23.57 2.55 -7.08
N GLY A 283 -23.01 1.45 -7.60
CA GLY A 283 -22.09 1.45 -8.73
C GLY A 283 -20.88 2.40 -8.61
N ARG A 284 -20.55 2.85 -7.38
CA ARG A 284 -19.48 3.84 -7.13
C ARG A 284 -18.07 3.27 -7.23
N VAL A 285 -17.97 1.96 -7.40
CA VAL A 285 -16.72 1.24 -7.69
C VAL A 285 -16.21 1.56 -9.09
N PHE A 286 -17.10 1.83 -10.04
CA PHE A 286 -16.74 1.99 -11.45
C PHE A 286 -16.13 3.37 -11.74
N PRO A 287 -14.96 3.43 -12.42
CA PRO A 287 -14.28 4.69 -12.76
C PRO A 287 -15.16 5.65 -13.56
N SER A 288 -15.91 5.16 -14.56
CA SER A 288 -16.80 5.95 -15.42
C SER A 288 -17.84 6.75 -14.63
N ARG A 289 -18.32 6.21 -13.51
CA ARG A 289 -19.29 6.92 -12.65
C ARG A 289 -18.68 8.16 -12.00
N GLY A 290 -17.41 8.10 -11.62
CA GLY A 290 -16.69 9.24 -11.05
C GLY A 290 -16.40 10.33 -12.08
N ALA A 291 -16.13 9.95 -13.34
CA ALA A 291 -15.93 10.90 -14.44
C ALA A 291 -17.22 11.67 -14.79
N ARG A 292 -18.38 11.06 -14.55
CA ARG A 292 -19.70 11.66 -14.81
C ARG A 292 -20.04 12.86 -13.93
N LEU A 293 -19.35 13.05 -12.79
CA LEU A 293 -19.55 14.24 -11.95
C LEU A 293 -19.28 15.56 -12.70
N PHE A 294 -18.58 15.49 -13.85
CA PHE A 294 -18.27 16.62 -14.74
C PHE A 294 -19.07 16.62 -16.06
N GLN A 295 -20.01 15.69 -16.26
CA GLN A 295 -20.85 15.59 -17.46
C GLN A 295 -22.28 16.11 -17.20
N LEU A 296 -22.93 16.61 -18.25
CA LEU A 296 -24.29 17.19 -18.19
C LEU A 296 -25.32 16.15 -17.70
N PRO A 297 -26.35 16.56 -16.93
CA PRO A 297 -27.43 15.67 -16.52
C PRO A 297 -28.26 15.28 -17.76
N GLY A 298 -28.41 13.98 -18.06
CA GLY A 298 -29.28 13.55 -19.16
C GLY A 298 -29.21 12.08 -19.57
N ASP A 299 -28.03 11.46 -19.60
CA ASP A 299 -27.88 10.07 -20.11
C ASP A 299 -28.18 8.98 -19.05
N ASP A 300 -28.70 7.83 -19.45
CA ASP A 300 -28.69 6.65 -18.58
C ASP A 300 -27.27 6.07 -18.53
N TRP A 301 -26.64 6.07 -17.34
CA TRP A 301 -25.27 5.57 -17.18
C TRP A 301 -25.27 4.08 -16.87
N SER A 302 -24.48 3.31 -17.63
CA SER A 302 -24.13 1.92 -17.36
C SER A 302 -22.62 1.73 -17.46
N PRO A 303 -21.98 0.95 -16.56
CA PRO A 303 -20.54 0.69 -16.66
C PRO A 303 -20.22 -0.18 -17.89
N SER A 304 -19.03 0.00 -18.46
CA SER A 304 -18.62 -0.80 -19.63
C SER A 304 -18.10 -2.19 -19.19
N ALA A 305 -18.26 -3.20 -20.05
CA ALA A 305 -17.76 -4.55 -19.77
C ALA A 305 -16.23 -4.55 -19.54
N GLU A 306 -15.51 -3.70 -20.27
CA GLU A 306 -14.06 -3.49 -20.14
C GLU A 306 -13.65 -3.01 -18.74
N GLU A 307 -14.45 -2.13 -18.10
CA GLU A 307 -14.16 -1.69 -16.73
C GLU A 307 -14.13 -2.86 -15.76
N THR A 308 -15.09 -3.78 -15.86
CA THR A 308 -15.13 -4.99 -15.00
C THR A 308 -13.91 -5.87 -15.19
N LEU A 309 -13.45 -6.04 -16.43
CA LEU A 309 -12.26 -6.84 -16.77
C LEU A 309 -11.00 -6.21 -16.17
N VAL A 310 -10.80 -4.91 -16.42
CA VAL A 310 -9.64 -4.16 -15.93
C VAL A 310 -9.60 -4.15 -14.41
N MET A 311 -10.73 -3.92 -13.76
CA MET A 311 -10.82 -3.88 -12.30
C MET A 311 -10.53 -5.24 -11.66
N SER A 312 -11.10 -6.32 -12.20
CA SER A 312 -10.79 -7.67 -11.73
C SER A 312 -9.31 -8.01 -11.94
N GLY A 313 -8.75 -7.70 -13.12
CA GLY A 313 -7.35 -7.93 -13.43
C GLY A 313 -6.40 -7.15 -12.50
N ILE A 314 -6.71 -5.88 -12.22
CA ILE A 314 -5.96 -5.03 -11.28
C ILE A 314 -6.05 -5.57 -9.86
N TYR A 315 -7.22 -6.02 -9.40
CA TYR A 315 -7.36 -6.64 -8.09
C TYR A 315 -6.45 -7.87 -7.94
N GLY A 316 -6.44 -8.75 -8.95
CA GLY A 316 -5.55 -9.92 -8.99
C GLY A 316 -4.07 -9.52 -9.02
N LEU A 317 -3.72 -8.49 -9.80
CA LEU A 317 -2.35 -7.96 -9.86
C LEU A 317 -1.88 -7.41 -8.52
N VAL A 318 -2.67 -6.56 -7.86
CA VAL A 318 -2.34 -6.01 -6.55
C VAL A 318 -2.23 -7.12 -5.51
N THR A 319 -3.11 -8.12 -5.56
CA THR A 319 -3.03 -9.31 -4.71
C THR A 319 -1.71 -10.06 -4.90
N LEU A 320 -1.26 -10.25 -6.14
CA LEU A 320 0.04 -10.85 -6.46
C LEU A 320 1.22 -10.01 -5.96
N MET A 321 1.18 -8.68 -6.14
CA MET A 321 2.24 -7.78 -5.67
C MET A 321 2.36 -7.78 -4.14
N ILE A 322 1.24 -7.78 -3.41
CA ILE A 322 1.24 -7.86 -1.94
C ILE A 322 1.75 -9.24 -1.49
N LEU A 323 1.42 -10.31 -2.21
CA LEU A 323 1.96 -11.65 -1.94
C LEU A 323 3.48 -11.65 -2.10
N TRP A 324 4.01 -11.05 -3.17
CA TRP A 324 5.46 -10.91 -3.36
C TRP A 324 6.10 -10.08 -2.25
N LEU A 325 5.50 -8.95 -1.87
CA LEU A 325 5.97 -8.13 -0.77
C LEU A 325 6.06 -8.93 0.54
N MET A 326 5.00 -9.64 0.92
CA MET A 326 4.99 -10.49 2.12
C MET A 326 6.04 -11.60 2.03
N THR A 327 6.22 -12.18 0.84
CA THR A 327 7.24 -13.20 0.58
C THR A 327 8.65 -12.66 0.80
N VAL A 328 8.95 -11.42 0.39
CA VAL A 328 10.24 -10.76 0.68
C VAL A 328 10.50 -10.61 2.18
N LEU A 329 9.45 -10.31 2.95
CA LEU A 329 9.57 -10.08 4.39
C LEU A 329 9.86 -11.36 5.18
N ILE A 330 9.41 -12.52 4.71
CA ILE A 330 9.46 -13.77 5.47
C ILE A 330 10.42 -14.83 4.93
N THR A 331 10.97 -14.66 3.73
CA THR A 331 11.84 -15.67 3.11
C THR A 331 13.26 -15.58 3.68
N PRO A 332 13.80 -16.68 4.23
CA PRO A 332 15.14 -16.69 4.77
C PRO A 332 16.21 -16.62 3.69
N ASP A 333 17.34 -16.02 4.06
CA ASP A 333 18.59 -16.05 3.33
C ASP A 333 19.41 -17.32 3.66
N ARG A 334 20.31 -17.71 2.75
CA ARG A 334 21.15 -18.93 2.93
C ARG A 334 21.95 -18.90 4.24
N THR A 335 22.50 -17.75 4.60
CA THR A 335 23.23 -17.54 5.85
C THR A 335 22.32 -17.67 7.08
N GLY A 336 21.13 -17.07 7.04
CA GLY A 336 20.09 -17.26 8.06
C GLY A 336 19.70 -18.73 8.25
N GLN A 337 19.53 -19.49 7.15
CA GLN A 337 19.23 -20.93 7.21
C GLN A 337 20.34 -21.74 7.88
N ILE A 338 21.61 -21.55 7.49
CA ILE A 338 22.75 -22.26 8.09
C ILE A 338 22.84 -22.01 9.59
N ARG A 339 22.72 -20.75 10.01
CA ARG A 339 22.73 -20.38 11.44
C ARG A 339 21.55 -20.98 12.19
N GLY A 340 20.37 -20.98 11.57
CA GLY A 340 19.16 -21.62 12.10
C GLY A 340 19.37 -23.11 12.39
N TRP A 341 19.91 -23.84 11.42
CA TRP A 341 20.24 -25.27 11.58
C TRP A 341 21.27 -25.50 12.69
N ARG A 342 22.37 -24.73 12.72
CA ARG A 342 23.36 -24.81 13.80
C ARG A 342 22.74 -24.60 15.19
N ARG A 343 21.85 -23.60 15.33
CA ARG A 343 21.14 -23.35 16.60
C ARG A 343 20.23 -24.52 16.99
N THR A 344 19.46 -25.04 16.03
CA THR A 344 18.55 -26.17 16.26
C THR A 344 19.30 -27.44 16.66
N ARG A 345 20.47 -27.70 16.07
CA ARG A 345 21.35 -28.80 16.45
C ARG A 345 21.93 -28.63 17.86
N LYS A 346 22.40 -27.43 18.21
CA LYS A 346 22.84 -27.12 19.58
C LYS A 346 21.75 -27.33 20.64
N LEU A 347 20.48 -27.17 20.25
CA LEU A 347 19.33 -27.42 21.12
C LEU A 347 18.83 -28.89 21.08
N GLY A 348 19.58 -29.80 20.44
CA GLY A 348 19.22 -31.22 20.34
C GLY A 348 17.97 -31.50 19.50
N ARG A 349 17.50 -30.53 18.69
CA ARG A 349 16.26 -30.67 17.92
C ARG A 349 16.53 -31.25 16.53
N PRO A 350 15.70 -32.18 16.02
CA PRO A 350 15.93 -32.82 14.73
C PRO A 350 15.48 -31.97 13.53
N ARG A 351 14.63 -30.96 13.74
CA ARG A 351 14.01 -30.16 12.67
C ARG A 351 13.90 -28.69 13.06
N LEU A 352 13.98 -27.80 12.07
CA LEU A 352 13.61 -26.39 12.24
C LEU A 352 12.12 -26.27 12.59
N SER A 353 11.79 -25.38 13.53
CA SER A 353 10.38 -25.10 13.83
C SER A 353 9.72 -24.43 12.63
N PHE A 354 8.48 -24.83 12.32
CA PHE A 354 7.71 -24.37 11.18
C PHE A 354 7.56 -22.84 11.10
N GLN A 355 7.38 -22.18 12.25
CA GLN A 355 7.22 -20.74 12.35
C GLN A 355 8.56 -19.98 12.48
N SER A 356 9.68 -20.69 12.63
CA SER A 356 10.98 -20.04 12.80
C SER A 356 11.42 -19.31 11.53
N ASP A 357 12.04 -18.14 11.69
CA ASP A 357 12.55 -17.34 10.57
C ASP A 357 13.43 -18.16 9.60
N PRO A 358 14.36 -19.03 10.07
CA PRO A 358 15.22 -19.82 9.19
C PRO A 358 14.52 -20.94 8.41
N ALA A 359 13.30 -21.34 8.78
CA ALA A 359 12.58 -22.36 8.03
C ALA A 359 12.13 -21.81 6.67
N THR A 360 11.70 -22.68 5.75
CA THR A 360 11.15 -22.22 4.47
C THR A 360 9.83 -21.44 4.65
N SER A 361 9.50 -20.64 3.66
CA SER A 361 8.25 -19.87 3.61
C SER A 361 7.21 -20.46 2.66
N PHE A 362 7.54 -21.56 1.97
CA PHE A 362 6.68 -22.19 0.98
C PHE A 362 5.22 -22.45 1.44
N PRO A 363 4.96 -23.06 2.62
CA PRO A 363 3.58 -23.31 3.07
C PRO A 363 2.78 -22.03 3.34
N TRP A 364 3.47 -20.97 3.75
CA TRP A 364 2.87 -19.66 4.01
C TRP A 364 2.55 -18.93 2.71
N VAL A 365 3.42 -19.05 1.70
CA VAL A 365 3.14 -18.57 0.35
C VAL A 365 1.95 -19.30 -0.27
N PHE A 366 1.83 -20.61 -0.06
CA PHE A 366 0.66 -21.39 -0.49
C PHE A 366 -0.63 -20.87 0.17
N ALA A 367 -0.61 -20.67 1.49
CA ALA A 367 -1.76 -20.15 2.22
C ALA A 367 -2.15 -18.74 1.73
N MET A 368 -1.17 -17.84 1.53
CA MET A 368 -1.41 -16.50 0.97
C MET A 368 -1.96 -16.57 -0.46
N ALA A 369 -1.46 -17.48 -1.31
CA ALA A 369 -1.98 -17.67 -2.66
C ALA A 369 -3.45 -18.10 -2.66
N ALA A 370 -3.84 -19.02 -1.77
CA ALA A 370 -5.21 -19.49 -1.60
C ALA A 370 -6.16 -18.38 -1.07
N ILE A 371 -5.71 -17.63 -0.07
CA ILE A 371 -6.47 -16.48 0.47
C ILE A 371 -6.64 -15.41 -0.60
N GLY A 372 -5.57 -15.09 -1.34
CA GLY A 372 -5.58 -14.10 -2.41
C GLY A 372 -6.49 -14.49 -3.56
N SER A 373 -6.45 -15.75 -4.01
CA SER A 373 -7.36 -16.25 -5.05
C SER A 373 -8.81 -16.25 -4.58
N GLY A 374 -9.07 -16.55 -3.30
CA GLY A 374 -10.41 -16.46 -2.72
C GLY A 374 -10.96 -15.03 -2.73
N GLY A 375 -10.17 -14.06 -2.26
CA GLY A 375 -10.54 -12.64 -2.30
C GLY A 375 -10.79 -12.13 -3.71
N TRP A 376 -9.89 -12.47 -4.64
CA TRP A 376 -10.02 -12.10 -6.06
C TRP A 376 -11.24 -12.74 -6.74
N PHE A 377 -11.53 -14.01 -6.45
CA PHE A 377 -12.73 -14.69 -6.93
C PHE A 377 -14.00 -13.99 -6.45
N TRP A 378 -14.12 -13.72 -5.15
CA TRP A 378 -15.33 -13.08 -4.61
C TRP A 378 -15.55 -11.66 -5.13
N PHE A 379 -14.47 -10.88 -5.27
CA PHE A 379 -14.55 -9.56 -5.88
C PHE A 379 -15.06 -9.63 -7.32
N THR A 380 -14.46 -10.52 -8.13
CA THR A 380 -14.83 -10.71 -9.54
C THR A 380 -16.26 -11.23 -9.68
N LYS A 381 -16.63 -12.22 -8.88
CA LYS A 381 -17.98 -12.79 -8.84
C LYS A 381 -19.02 -11.72 -8.59
N LYS A 382 -18.80 -10.86 -7.58
CA LYS A 382 -19.74 -9.79 -7.25
C LYS A 382 -19.76 -8.65 -8.25
N LEU A 383 -18.69 -8.42 -9.01
CA LEU A 383 -18.71 -7.49 -10.13
C LEU A 383 -19.55 -8.04 -11.29
N VAL A 384 -19.31 -9.29 -11.68
CA VAL A 384 -19.93 -9.93 -12.85
C VAL A 384 -21.42 -10.22 -12.61
N GLU A 385 -21.77 -10.77 -11.44
CA GLU A 385 -23.16 -11.08 -11.05
C GLU A 385 -23.93 -9.83 -10.58
N SER A 386 -23.34 -8.64 -10.71
CA SER A 386 -24.05 -7.42 -10.36
C SER A 386 -25.14 -7.10 -11.38
N VAL A 387 -26.17 -6.38 -10.94
CA VAL A 387 -27.30 -5.95 -11.79
C VAL A 387 -26.82 -5.16 -13.01
N TRP A 388 -25.61 -4.59 -12.98
CA TRP A 388 -25.03 -3.81 -14.07
C TRP A 388 -24.63 -4.62 -15.30
N PHE A 389 -24.32 -5.91 -15.16
CA PHE A 389 -23.80 -6.76 -16.25
C PHE A 389 -24.67 -7.98 -16.56
N GLY A 390 -25.90 -7.99 -16.02
CA GLY A 390 -26.83 -9.11 -16.12
C GLY A 390 -26.49 -10.26 -15.16
N THR A 391 -27.44 -11.17 -14.96
CA THR A 391 -27.32 -12.32 -14.04
C THR A 391 -26.51 -13.46 -14.67
N THR A 392 -25.33 -13.16 -15.22
CA THR A 392 -24.42 -14.21 -15.70
C THR A 392 -23.72 -14.80 -14.49
N ASP A 393 -24.12 -16.00 -14.09
CA ASP A 393 -23.50 -16.68 -12.95
C ASP A 393 -22.03 -16.97 -13.22
N MET A 394 -21.16 -16.57 -12.30
CA MET A 394 -19.73 -16.84 -12.43
C MET A 394 -19.42 -18.26 -11.94
N PRO A 395 -18.91 -19.16 -12.81
CA PRO A 395 -18.68 -20.54 -12.43
C PRO A 395 -17.55 -20.65 -11.39
N ILE A 396 -17.77 -21.49 -10.37
CA ILE A 396 -16.77 -21.74 -9.31
C ILE A 396 -15.47 -22.36 -9.85
N ALA A 397 -15.52 -22.97 -11.04
CA ALA A 397 -14.38 -23.53 -11.74
C ALA A 397 -13.29 -22.50 -12.10
N ILE A 398 -13.59 -21.20 -12.02
CA ILE A 398 -12.59 -20.13 -12.22
C ILE A 398 -11.66 -19.98 -11.00
N LEU A 399 -12.10 -20.36 -9.79
CA LEU A 399 -11.28 -20.24 -8.58
C LEU A 399 -9.93 -20.99 -8.68
N PRO A 400 -9.86 -22.25 -9.16
CA PRO A 400 -8.60 -22.93 -9.46
C PRO A 400 -7.67 -22.18 -10.42
N VAL A 401 -8.23 -21.44 -11.39
CA VAL A 401 -7.44 -20.63 -12.34
C VAL A 401 -6.79 -19.46 -11.62
N PHE A 402 -7.57 -18.73 -10.81
CA PHE A 402 -7.04 -17.63 -10.01
C PHE A 402 -5.98 -18.11 -9.03
N PHE A 403 -6.18 -19.28 -8.43
CA PHE A 403 -5.17 -19.93 -7.60
C PHE A 403 -3.93 -20.31 -8.41
N LEU A 404 -4.07 -20.86 -9.62
CA LEU A 404 -2.95 -21.20 -10.48
C LEU A 404 -2.07 -19.97 -10.76
N VAL A 405 -2.69 -18.83 -11.11
CA VAL A 405 -1.96 -17.58 -11.37
C VAL A 405 -1.18 -17.11 -10.14
N THR A 406 -1.84 -17.04 -8.98
CA THR A 406 -1.19 -16.57 -7.75
C THR A 406 -0.14 -17.56 -7.25
N ALA A 407 -0.36 -18.86 -7.42
CA ALA A 407 0.57 -19.92 -7.04
C ALA A 407 1.81 -19.95 -7.93
N VAL A 408 1.65 -19.88 -9.26
CA VAL A 408 2.79 -19.87 -10.21
C VAL A 408 3.65 -18.63 -9.96
N GLY A 409 3.04 -17.44 -9.92
CA GLY A 409 3.75 -16.20 -9.64
C GLY A 409 4.37 -16.18 -8.23
N GLY A 410 3.67 -16.69 -7.23
CA GLY A 410 4.13 -16.72 -5.83
C GLY A 410 5.26 -17.71 -5.58
N PHE A 411 5.12 -18.96 -6.03
CA PHE A 411 6.12 -20.00 -5.84
C PHE A 411 7.38 -19.76 -6.67
N GLY A 412 7.24 -19.30 -7.91
CA GLY A 412 8.37 -18.92 -8.74
C GLY A 412 9.19 -17.81 -8.06
N PHE A 413 8.52 -16.75 -7.61
CA PHE A 413 9.18 -15.65 -6.91
C PHE A 413 9.83 -16.09 -5.59
N HIS A 414 9.12 -16.86 -4.76
CA HIS A 414 9.66 -17.43 -3.52
C HIS A 414 10.91 -18.29 -3.77
N ALA A 415 10.87 -19.17 -4.77
CA ALA A 415 11.97 -20.08 -5.03
C ALA A 415 13.21 -19.36 -5.56
N LEU A 416 13.05 -18.33 -6.39
CA LEU A 416 14.14 -17.44 -6.80
C LEU A 416 14.72 -16.69 -5.60
N LEU A 417 13.85 -16.16 -4.74
CA LEU A 417 14.25 -15.38 -3.58
C LEU A 417 15.06 -16.21 -2.57
N GLU A 418 14.57 -17.40 -2.21
CA GLU A 418 15.25 -18.30 -1.26
C GLU A 418 16.50 -18.93 -1.88
N GLY A 419 16.46 -19.31 -3.16
CA GLY A 419 17.53 -20.06 -3.82
C GLY A 419 18.65 -19.21 -4.41
N LYS A 420 18.34 -18.03 -4.97
CA LYS A 420 19.29 -17.16 -5.67
C LYS A 420 19.44 -15.78 -4.99
N GLY A 421 18.58 -15.45 -4.03
CA GLY A 421 18.66 -14.22 -3.23
C GLY A 421 17.91 -13.02 -3.81
N LYS A 422 17.83 -11.95 -3.01
CA LYS A 422 17.04 -10.73 -3.29
C LYS A 422 17.40 -10.03 -4.61
N ARG A 423 18.69 -9.99 -4.98
CA ARG A 423 19.15 -9.35 -6.22
C ARG A 423 18.63 -10.08 -7.46
N ALA A 424 18.75 -11.40 -7.49
CA ALA A 424 18.28 -12.22 -8.60
C ALA A 424 16.74 -12.16 -8.72
N ALA A 425 16.02 -12.23 -7.60
CA ALA A 425 14.57 -12.08 -7.58
C ALA A 425 14.12 -10.69 -8.10
N GLY A 426 14.79 -9.62 -7.70
CA GLY A 426 14.52 -8.27 -8.20
C GLY A 426 14.79 -8.13 -9.70
N LEU A 427 15.90 -8.68 -10.19
CA LEU A 427 16.24 -8.68 -11.62
C LEU A 427 15.20 -9.48 -12.44
N ALA A 428 14.71 -10.60 -11.90
CA ALA A 428 13.66 -11.39 -12.54
C ALA A 428 12.32 -10.64 -12.62
N VAL A 429 11.94 -9.88 -11.58
CA VAL A 429 10.74 -9.03 -11.64
C VAL A 429 10.85 -8.00 -12.77
N ILE A 430 12.04 -7.41 -12.98
CA ILE A 430 12.27 -6.44 -14.05
C ILE A 430 12.26 -7.14 -15.42
N LEU A 431 13.09 -8.15 -15.62
CA LEU A 431 13.33 -8.77 -16.94
C LEU A 431 12.24 -9.74 -17.40
N ILE A 432 11.60 -10.44 -16.46
CA ILE A 432 10.55 -11.44 -16.76
C ILE A 432 9.17 -10.85 -16.45
N GLY A 433 9.05 -10.00 -15.43
CA GLY A 433 7.79 -9.34 -15.11
C GLY A 433 7.51 -8.12 -15.99
N ILE A 434 8.36 -7.09 -15.93
CA ILE A 434 8.03 -5.78 -16.52
C ILE A 434 8.44 -5.68 -17.99
N ALA A 435 9.64 -6.14 -18.35
CA ALA A 435 10.18 -5.98 -19.70
C ALA A 435 9.29 -6.61 -20.79
N PRO A 436 8.73 -7.83 -20.64
CA PRO A 436 7.87 -8.41 -21.67
C PRO A 436 6.56 -7.62 -21.85
N LEU A 437 6.03 -7.04 -20.78
CA LEU A 437 4.86 -6.15 -20.88
C LEU A 437 5.19 -4.89 -21.68
N LEU A 438 6.32 -4.24 -21.40
CA LEU A 438 6.73 -3.04 -22.14
C LEU A 438 6.96 -3.34 -23.62
N VAL A 439 7.66 -4.45 -23.93
CA VAL A 439 7.89 -4.88 -25.32
C VAL A 439 6.57 -5.24 -26.00
N GLY A 440 5.67 -5.95 -25.31
CA GLY A 440 4.37 -6.28 -25.87
C GLY A 440 3.52 -5.04 -26.15
N VAL A 441 3.49 -4.06 -25.23
CA VAL A 441 2.77 -2.79 -25.43
C VAL A 441 3.36 -2.00 -26.61
N THR A 442 4.69 -1.91 -26.74
CA THR A 442 5.31 -1.20 -27.87
C THR A 442 5.04 -1.90 -29.19
N VAL A 443 5.17 -3.23 -29.26
CA VAL A 443 4.84 -4.01 -30.46
C VAL A 443 3.37 -3.86 -30.81
N GLY A 444 2.46 -3.93 -29.84
CA GLY A 444 1.02 -3.76 -30.07
C GLY A 444 0.67 -2.36 -30.58
N ALA A 445 1.38 -1.34 -30.11
CA ALA A 445 1.19 0.04 -30.56
C ALA A 445 1.70 0.31 -31.99
N THR A 446 2.56 -0.56 -32.55
CA THR A 446 3.09 -0.37 -33.91
C THR A 446 2.12 -0.78 -35.03
N GLY A 447 1.11 -1.59 -34.74
CA GLY A 447 0.07 -1.94 -35.71
C GLY A 447 -0.77 -3.14 -35.32
N GLU A 448 -2.04 -3.16 -35.76
CA GLU A 448 -3.02 -4.20 -35.41
C GLU A 448 -2.58 -5.61 -35.86
N ALA A 449 -1.88 -5.71 -36.99
CA ALA A 449 -1.35 -7.00 -37.48
C ALA A 449 -0.34 -7.67 -36.52
N LEU A 450 0.30 -6.89 -35.64
CA LEU A 450 1.24 -7.37 -34.64
C LEU A 450 0.59 -7.63 -33.27
N ALA A 451 -0.71 -7.39 -33.13
CA ALA A 451 -1.43 -7.59 -31.87
C ALA A 451 -1.33 -9.02 -31.32
N PRO A 452 -1.46 -10.11 -32.12
CA PRO A 452 -1.28 -11.46 -31.60
C PRO A 452 0.12 -11.69 -31.03
N LEU A 453 1.16 -11.19 -31.71
CA LEU A 453 2.55 -11.29 -31.26
C LEU A 453 2.75 -10.51 -29.95
N ALA A 454 2.21 -9.29 -29.87
CA ALA A 454 2.24 -8.46 -28.67
C ALA A 454 1.61 -9.15 -27.45
N LEU A 455 0.50 -9.86 -27.65
CA LEU A 455 -0.17 -10.65 -26.61
C LEU A 455 0.68 -11.87 -26.19
N TRP A 456 1.29 -12.58 -27.13
CA TRP A 456 2.18 -13.69 -26.78
C TRP A 456 3.40 -13.23 -25.97
N ILE A 457 4.02 -12.11 -26.34
CA ILE A 457 5.16 -11.54 -25.61
C ILE A 457 4.72 -11.07 -24.22
N SER A 458 3.61 -10.34 -24.13
CA SER A 458 3.06 -9.85 -22.85
C SER A 458 2.69 -11.00 -21.91
N GLY A 459 2.10 -12.08 -22.44
CA GLY A 459 1.66 -13.24 -21.68
C GLY A 459 2.79 -14.00 -20.97
N CYS A 460 4.05 -13.83 -21.40
CA CYS A 460 5.23 -14.38 -20.72
C CYS A 460 5.39 -13.80 -19.30
N SER A 461 4.86 -12.59 -19.07
CA SER A 461 4.96 -11.92 -17.80
C SER A 461 4.02 -12.49 -16.73
N PRO A 462 4.54 -12.86 -15.54
CA PRO A 462 3.69 -13.18 -14.39
C PRO A 462 2.78 -12.03 -13.95
N VAL A 463 3.18 -10.78 -14.24
CA VAL A 463 2.42 -9.56 -13.94
C VAL A 463 1.20 -9.43 -14.86
N ALA A 464 1.28 -9.95 -16.09
CA ALA A 464 0.15 -10.02 -17.03
C ALA A 464 -0.87 -11.11 -16.65
N GLY A 465 -0.43 -12.14 -15.93
CA GLY A 465 -1.23 -13.33 -15.59
C GLY A 465 -2.63 -13.02 -15.05
N PRO A 466 -2.79 -12.10 -14.08
CA PRO A 466 -4.10 -11.72 -13.56
C PRO A 466 -5.06 -11.17 -14.63
N ILE A 467 -4.58 -10.29 -15.51
CA ILE A 467 -5.41 -9.71 -16.58
C ILE A 467 -5.77 -10.81 -17.59
N TYR A 468 -4.80 -11.65 -17.97
CA TYR A 468 -5.03 -12.73 -18.95
C TYR A 468 -6.02 -13.78 -18.44
N ALA A 469 -5.98 -14.11 -17.15
CA ALA A 469 -6.97 -15.01 -16.55
C ALA A 469 -8.38 -14.44 -16.68
N VAL A 470 -8.57 -13.16 -16.37
CA VAL A 470 -9.89 -12.53 -16.48
C VAL A 470 -10.38 -12.52 -17.93
N LEU A 471 -9.53 -12.11 -18.87
CA LEU A 471 -9.84 -12.09 -20.30
C LEU A 471 -10.11 -13.48 -20.90
N THR A 472 -9.58 -14.54 -20.29
CA THR A 472 -9.80 -15.92 -20.76
C THR A 472 -11.15 -16.48 -20.31
N PHE A 473 -11.70 -16.02 -19.19
CA PHE A 473 -12.84 -16.66 -18.53
C PHE A 473 -14.08 -15.80 -18.37
N LEU A 474 -13.97 -14.48 -18.52
CA LEU A 474 -15.15 -13.62 -18.55
C LEU A 474 -15.58 -13.39 -20.00
N PRO A 475 -16.88 -13.51 -20.32
CA PRO A 475 -17.38 -13.33 -21.68
C PRO A 475 -17.11 -11.90 -22.13
N LEU A 476 -16.34 -11.78 -23.19
CA LEU A 476 -15.97 -10.53 -23.81
C LEU A 476 -17.09 -10.13 -24.77
N SER A 477 -17.95 -9.20 -24.40
CA SER A 477 -18.75 -8.52 -25.42
C SER A 477 -17.83 -7.53 -26.15
N ASN A 478 -17.48 -7.86 -27.40
CA ASN A 478 -16.79 -7.01 -28.38
C ASN A 478 -15.24 -6.92 -28.32
N LEU A 479 -14.51 -8.01 -28.01
CA LEU A 479 -13.08 -8.02 -28.37
C LEU A 479 -12.88 -8.37 -29.85
N PRO A 480 -11.82 -7.85 -30.51
CA PRO A 480 -11.48 -8.27 -31.85
C PRO A 480 -11.30 -9.81 -31.92
N PRO A 481 -11.70 -10.48 -33.01
CA PRO A 481 -11.68 -11.95 -33.11
C PRO A 481 -10.31 -12.57 -32.84
N ASP A 482 -9.24 -11.85 -33.18
CA ASP A 482 -7.86 -12.28 -32.95
C ASP A 482 -7.48 -12.30 -31.47
N PHE A 483 -8.08 -11.41 -30.65
CA PHE A 483 -7.87 -11.34 -29.20
C PHE A 483 -8.56 -12.51 -28.50
N GLU A 484 -9.80 -12.79 -28.86
CA GLU A 484 -10.60 -13.90 -28.28
C GLU A 484 -9.89 -15.26 -28.47
N ARG A 485 -9.20 -15.46 -29.59
CA ARG A 485 -8.47 -16.71 -29.84
C ARG A 485 -7.07 -16.73 -29.23
N THR A 486 -6.38 -15.59 -29.24
CA THR A 486 -4.95 -15.53 -28.87
C THR A 486 -4.75 -15.50 -27.35
N VAL A 487 -5.56 -14.74 -26.61
CA VAL A 487 -5.38 -14.56 -25.17
C VAL A 487 -5.48 -15.89 -24.39
N PRO A 488 -6.53 -16.72 -24.58
CA PRO A 488 -6.63 -18.01 -23.88
C PRO A 488 -5.45 -18.95 -24.16
N ARG A 489 -5.00 -19.01 -25.42
CA ARG A 489 -3.90 -19.89 -25.84
C ARG A 489 -2.58 -19.44 -25.22
N ALA A 490 -2.28 -18.14 -25.29
CA ALA A 490 -1.09 -17.56 -24.67
C ALA A 490 -1.12 -17.75 -23.15
N PHE A 491 -2.27 -17.50 -22.50
CA PHE A 491 -2.46 -17.69 -21.06
C PHE A 491 -2.11 -19.11 -20.63
N TRP A 492 -2.75 -20.13 -21.21
CA TRP A 492 -2.54 -21.51 -20.79
C TRP A 492 -1.13 -22.01 -21.07
N PHE A 493 -0.56 -21.64 -22.22
CA PHE A 493 0.81 -21.98 -22.55
C PHE A 493 1.79 -21.42 -21.51
N TRP A 494 1.73 -20.11 -21.24
CA TRP A 494 2.65 -19.46 -20.31
C TRP A 494 2.42 -19.86 -18.85
N GLN A 495 1.18 -20.14 -18.43
CA GLN A 495 0.93 -20.71 -17.12
C GLN A 495 1.51 -22.13 -16.99
N GLY A 496 1.42 -22.95 -18.05
CA GLY A 496 2.05 -24.26 -18.10
C GLY A 496 3.57 -24.18 -17.96
N VAL A 497 4.21 -23.30 -18.75
CA VAL A 497 5.66 -23.03 -18.67
C VAL A 497 6.05 -22.52 -17.28
N GLY A 498 5.30 -21.56 -16.74
CA GLY A 498 5.54 -20.98 -15.42
C GLY A 498 5.41 -22.02 -14.30
N LEU A 499 4.43 -22.93 -14.39
CA LEU A 499 4.23 -24.02 -13.43
C LEU A 499 5.40 -25.00 -13.46
N LEU A 500 5.81 -25.46 -14.66
CA LEU A 500 6.95 -26.36 -14.82
C LEU A 500 8.23 -25.73 -14.25
N TRP A 501 8.44 -24.43 -14.51
CA TRP A 501 9.58 -23.70 -13.99
C TRP A 501 9.53 -23.55 -12.46
N ALA A 502 8.38 -23.18 -11.90
CA ALA A 502 8.18 -23.09 -10.44
C ALA A 502 8.41 -24.45 -9.76
N CYS A 503 7.94 -25.55 -10.35
CA CYS A 503 8.18 -26.91 -9.87
C CYS A 503 9.68 -27.25 -9.89
N ASN A 504 10.37 -26.98 -11.00
CA ASN A 504 11.81 -27.20 -11.11
C ASN A 504 12.60 -26.40 -10.06
N LEU A 505 12.28 -25.11 -9.88
CA LEU A 505 12.91 -24.27 -8.86
C LEU A 505 12.62 -24.80 -7.45
N ALA A 506 11.40 -25.23 -7.15
CA ALA A 506 11.03 -25.80 -5.86
C ALA A 506 11.77 -27.11 -5.55
N ILE A 507 11.95 -27.99 -6.55
CA ILE A 507 12.72 -29.23 -6.44
C ILE A 507 14.19 -28.91 -6.14
N ASN A 508 14.79 -27.98 -6.90
CA ASN A 508 16.18 -27.56 -6.69
C ASN A 508 16.37 -26.91 -5.32
N LEU A 509 15.41 -26.11 -4.86
CA LEU A 509 15.42 -25.52 -3.53
C LEU A 509 15.32 -26.57 -2.42
N ARG A 510 14.51 -27.63 -2.62
CA ARG A 510 14.42 -28.75 -1.68
C ARG A 510 15.75 -29.50 -1.58
N ARG A 511 16.43 -29.74 -2.71
CA ARG A 511 17.77 -30.35 -2.74
C ARG A 511 18.80 -29.48 -2.02
N GLY A 512 18.86 -28.19 -2.32
CA GLY A 512 19.79 -27.25 -1.67
C GLY A 512 19.61 -27.16 -0.15
N ARG A 513 18.36 -27.17 0.34
CA ARG A 513 18.07 -27.21 1.78
C ARG A 513 18.54 -28.48 2.45
N LYS A 514 18.42 -29.63 1.77
CA LYS A 514 18.90 -30.92 2.27
C LYS A 514 20.42 -30.88 2.44
N THR A 515 21.14 -30.38 1.44
CA THR A 515 22.59 -30.19 1.51
C THR A 515 23.01 -29.28 2.67
N ILE A 516 22.29 -28.17 2.91
CA ILE A 516 22.57 -27.29 4.06
C ILE A 516 22.38 -28.04 5.38
N ALA A 517 21.28 -28.79 5.52
CA ALA A 517 20.98 -29.54 6.73
C ALA A 517 21.99 -30.67 7.02
N GLU A 518 22.56 -31.28 5.96
CA GLU A 518 23.61 -32.30 6.05
C GLU A 518 24.98 -31.69 6.35
N SER A 519 25.35 -30.58 5.71
CA SER A 519 26.63 -29.87 5.93
C SER A 519 26.78 -29.16 7.29
N THR A 520 25.70 -29.12 8.07
CA THR A 520 25.68 -28.51 9.42
C THR A 520 25.60 -29.53 10.55
N LEU A 521 25.72 -30.82 10.20
CA LEU A 521 26.19 -31.89 11.09
C LEU A 521 27.69 -31.70 11.34
#